data_AF-A0A812RC12-F1
#
_entry.id   AF-A0A812RC12-F1
#
_cell.length_a   1.000
_cell.length_b   1.000
_cell.length_c   1.000
_cell.angle_alpha   90.00
_cell.angle_beta   90.00
_cell.angle_gamma   90.00
#
_symmetry.space_group_name_H-M   'P 1'
#
loop_
_entity.id
_entity.type
_entity.pdbx_description
1 polymer ?
#
loop_
_entity_poly.entity_id
_entity_poly.type
_entity_poly.pdbx_seq_one_letter_code
_entity_poly.pdbx_strand_id
1 'polypeptide(L)'
;MLDKAVEVDGTCLRTLRVSRWSKTYANLVQEWQAKHAHQASPDYFLLHLRALGATQRGTQKCVFVPAPLRLVPAGSVPPPESCEDVLCTRLLKRIRSQATCYADGAMAWDRAAVRQGKRMAFVHVKHNKSIFTRALRRKPRKGASSLAGTQQIDRVWMHVKASIPKGMHNKKSDGCHREANADRIWKYIRQFQFRRMHTDVFTALSKLCQAANRCS
;
A
#
# COMPACT_ATOMS: atom_id res chain seq x y z
N MET A 1 13.15 -10.87 4.54
CA MET A 1 11.85 -11.51 4.31
C MET A 1 11.01 -11.35 5.57
N LEU A 2 9.71 -11.04 5.45
CA LEU A 2 8.79 -10.97 6.60
C LEU A 2 8.37 -12.39 7.00
N ASP A 3 8.19 -12.65 8.29
CA ASP A 3 7.86 -13.98 8.80
C ASP A 3 6.88 -14.01 9.97
N LYS A 4 6.49 -15.24 10.35
CA LYS A 4 5.66 -15.60 11.52
C LYS A 4 4.27 -14.96 11.53
N ALA A 5 4.16 -13.68 11.85
CA ALA A 5 2.92 -12.94 12.02
C ALA A 5 3.03 -11.59 11.29
N VAL A 6 2.25 -11.42 10.22
CA VAL A 6 2.36 -10.28 9.29
C VAL A 6 1.00 -9.65 9.09
N GLU A 7 0.90 -8.34 9.26
CA GLU A 7 -0.28 -7.56 8.89
C GLU A 7 -0.11 -7.08 7.44
N VAL A 8 -1.14 -7.25 6.63
CA VAL A 8 -1.18 -6.83 5.22
C VAL A 8 -2.40 -5.95 4.99
N ASP A 9 -2.20 -4.87 4.25
CA ASP A 9 -3.25 -3.87 4.01
C ASP A 9 -2.87 -2.98 2.81
N GLY A 10 -3.86 -2.30 2.25
CA GLY A 10 -3.66 -1.27 1.23
C GLY A 10 -4.15 0.09 1.70
N THR A 11 -3.51 1.16 1.25
CA THR A 11 -3.93 2.52 1.61
C THR A 11 -3.82 3.49 0.46
N CYS A 12 -4.68 4.50 0.45
CA CYS A 12 -4.53 5.67 -0.41
C CYS A 12 -3.56 6.68 0.25
N LEU A 13 -2.48 6.98 -0.45
CA LEU A 13 -1.45 7.90 -0.01
C LEU A 13 -1.83 9.35 -0.33
N ARG A 14 -2.27 9.59 -1.57
CA ARG A 14 -2.73 10.89 -2.08
C ARG A 14 -3.75 10.65 -3.19
N THR A 15 -4.68 11.60 -3.34
CA THR A 15 -5.63 11.63 -4.45
C THR A 15 -5.30 12.81 -5.33
N LEU A 16 -5.19 12.54 -6.63
CA LEU A 16 -4.82 13.50 -7.65
C LEU A 16 -6.05 13.84 -8.49
N ARG A 17 -6.25 15.12 -8.79
CA ARG A 17 -7.20 15.55 -9.83
C ARG A 17 -6.51 15.46 -11.18
N VAL A 18 -7.08 14.68 -12.09
CA VAL A 18 -6.55 14.43 -13.44
C VAL A 18 -7.56 14.93 -14.45
N SER A 19 -7.18 15.85 -15.34
CA SER A 19 -8.07 16.30 -16.41
C SER A 19 -8.33 15.15 -17.40
N ARG A 20 -9.50 15.14 -18.03
CA ARG A 20 -9.79 14.28 -19.19
C ARG A 20 -8.81 14.45 -20.36
N TRP A 21 -8.08 15.56 -20.40
CA TRP A 21 -7.07 15.86 -21.41
C TRP A 21 -5.63 15.63 -20.92
N SER A 22 -5.44 14.96 -19.77
CA SER A 22 -4.09 14.69 -19.25
C SER A 22 -3.30 13.82 -20.23
N LYS A 23 -2.13 14.31 -20.65
CA LYS A 23 -1.19 13.55 -21.48
C LYS A 23 -0.48 12.47 -20.67
N THR A 24 -0.13 12.78 -19.42
CA THR A 24 0.59 11.88 -18.50
C THR A 24 -0.22 10.62 -18.17
N TYR A 25 -1.54 10.76 -18.03
CA TYR A 25 -2.45 9.67 -17.67
C TYR A 25 -3.44 9.32 -18.78
N ALA A 26 -3.11 9.66 -20.04
CA ALA A 26 -3.97 9.44 -21.19
C ALA A 26 -4.46 7.99 -21.29
N ASN A 27 -3.56 7.01 -21.08
CA ASN A 27 -3.91 5.58 -21.11
C ASN A 27 -5.01 5.23 -20.10
N LEU A 28 -4.92 5.75 -18.87
CA LEU A 28 -5.92 5.49 -17.82
C LEU A 28 -7.26 6.16 -18.13
N VAL A 29 -7.24 7.36 -18.73
CA VAL A 29 -8.45 8.06 -19.17
C VAL A 29 -9.13 7.30 -20.31
N GLN A 30 -8.36 6.87 -21.31
CA GLN A 30 -8.86 6.09 -22.44
C GLN A 30 -9.42 4.73 -21.99
N GLU A 31 -8.74 4.02 -21.10
CA GLU A 31 -9.25 2.78 -20.50
C GLU A 31 -10.60 3.00 -19.78
N TRP A 32 -10.74 4.11 -19.06
CA TRP A 32 -11.99 4.44 -18.38
C TRP A 32 -13.10 4.74 -19.39
N GLN A 33 -12.82 5.56 -20.41
CA GLN A 33 -13.76 5.93 -21.46
C GLN A 33 -14.23 4.70 -22.25
N ALA A 34 -13.33 3.78 -22.58
CA ALA A 34 -13.67 2.54 -23.25
C ALA A 34 -14.61 1.65 -22.41
N LYS A 35 -14.38 1.57 -21.09
CA LYS A 35 -15.24 0.82 -20.16
C LYS A 35 -16.61 1.47 -19.94
N HIS A 36 -16.73 2.78 -20.17
CA HIS A 36 -17.94 3.56 -19.91
C HIS A 36 -18.38 4.33 -21.18
N ALA A 37 -18.33 3.66 -22.34
CA ALA A 37 -18.57 4.29 -23.65
C ALA A 37 -19.92 5.00 -23.77
N HIS A 38 -20.92 4.60 -22.97
CA HIS A 38 -22.27 5.19 -22.96
C HIS A 38 -22.45 6.33 -21.94
N GLN A 39 -21.40 6.70 -21.20
CA GLN A 39 -21.45 7.76 -20.19
C GLN A 39 -20.71 9.02 -20.67
N ALA A 40 -21.25 10.19 -20.33
CA ALA A 40 -20.55 11.45 -20.57
C ALA A 40 -19.22 11.46 -19.79
N SER A 41 -18.11 11.70 -20.49
CA SER A 41 -16.79 11.73 -19.84
C SER A 41 -16.69 12.93 -18.89
N PRO A 42 -16.35 12.70 -17.61
CA PRO A 42 -16.15 13.77 -16.64
C PRO A 42 -15.10 14.80 -17.10
N ASP A 43 -15.23 16.05 -16.65
CA ASP A 43 -14.21 17.09 -16.88
C ASP A 43 -12.87 16.74 -16.23
N TYR A 44 -12.95 16.01 -15.12
CA TYR A 44 -11.80 15.52 -14.39
C TYR A 44 -12.12 14.23 -13.65
N PHE A 45 -11.06 13.51 -13.33
CA PHE A 45 -11.08 12.27 -12.59
C PHE A 45 -10.27 12.40 -11.31
N LEU A 46 -10.52 11.48 -10.38
CA LEU A 46 -9.73 11.27 -9.19
C LEU A 46 -8.82 10.06 -9.43
N LEU A 47 -7.51 10.29 -9.42
CA LEU A 47 -6.50 9.26 -9.47
C LEU A 47 -5.98 9.00 -8.06
N HIS A 48 -6.24 7.82 -7.53
CA HIS A 48 -5.77 7.44 -6.19
C HIS A 48 -4.38 6.81 -6.28
N LEU A 49 -3.37 7.51 -5.77
CA LEU A 49 -2.05 6.93 -5.56
C LEU A 49 -2.12 6.00 -4.35
N ARG A 50 -2.14 4.70 -4.61
CA ARG A 50 -2.30 3.65 -3.61
C ARG A 50 -1.00 2.90 -3.39
N ALA A 51 -0.83 2.37 -2.18
CA ALA A 51 0.24 1.47 -1.83
C ALA A 51 -0.32 0.24 -1.14
N LEU A 52 0.28 -0.91 -1.43
CA LEU A 52 0.08 -2.13 -0.67
C LEU A 52 1.25 -2.31 0.30
N GLY A 53 0.96 -2.78 1.51
CA GLY A 53 1.92 -2.87 2.59
C GLY A 53 1.84 -4.19 3.33
N ALA A 54 2.98 -4.58 3.89
CA ALA A 54 3.10 -5.69 4.81
C ALA A 54 4.02 -5.28 5.97
N THR A 55 3.59 -5.52 7.21
CA THR A 55 4.40 -5.26 8.41
C THR A 55 4.48 -6.49 9.30
N GLN A 56 5.66 -6.81 9.81
CA GLN A 56 5.82 -7.94 10.73
C GLN A 56 5.53 -7.48 12.16
N ARG A 57 4.61 -8.17 12.83
CA ARG A 57 4.17 -7.82 14.19
C ARG A 57 5.31 -7.86 15.19
N GLY A 58 5.34 -6.87 16.08
CA GLY A 58 6.34 -6.76 17.15
C GLY A 58 7.74 -6.40 16.63
N THR A 59 7.86 -5.96 15.38
CA THR A 59 9.13 -5.53 14.79
C THR A 59 8.93 -4.27 13.96
N GLN A 60 10.04 -3.63 13.56
CA GLN A 60 9.99 -2.52 12.62
C GLN A 60 10.00 -2.95 11.13
N LYS A 61 10.11 -4.26 10.85
CA LYS A 61 10.21 -4.77 9.48
C LYS A 61 8.90 -4.51 8.72
N CYS A 62 9.02 -3.86 7.58
CA CYS A 62 7.90 -3.56 6.70
C CYS A 62 8.35 -3.58 5.23
N VAL A 63 7.38 -3.76 4.34
CA VAL A 63 7.58 -3.67 2.89
C VAL A 63 6.37 -2.96 2.31
N PHE A 64 6.60 -1.90 1.54
CA PHE A 64 5.57 -1.19 0.79
C PHE A 64 5.84 -1.27 -0.70
N VAL A 65 4.79 -1.35 -1.50
CA VAL A 65 4.88 -1.43 -2.96
C VAL A 65 3.76 -0.62 -3.61
N PRO A 66 4.02 -0.02 -4.79
CA PRO A 66 2.95 0.63 -5.55
C PRO A 66 1.86 -0.35 -5.91
N ALA A 67 0.62 0.04 -5.61
CA ALA A 67 -0.55 -0.62 -6.17
C ALA A 67 -0.81 -0.08 -7.58
N PRO A 68 -1.50 -0.84 -8.46
CA PRO A 68 -1.96 -0.32 -9.73
C PRO A 68 -2.74 0.99 -9.56
N LEU A 69 -2.42 1.92 -10.44
CA LEU A 69 -3.12 3.20 -10.56
C LEU A 69 -4.58 2.93 -10.92
N ARG A 70 -5.49 3.59 -10.21
CA ARG A 70 -6.92 3.55 -10.50
C ARG A 70 -7.49 4.95 -10.57
N LEU A 71 -8.19 5.19 -11.66
CA LEU A 71 -8.84 6.44 -11.99
C LEU A 71 -10.35 6.22 -11.85
N VAL A 72 -11.00 7.10 -11.08
CA VAL A 72 -12.44 7.05 -10.81
C VAL A 72 -13.06 8.42 -11.10
N PRO A 73 -14.35 8.50 -11.46
CA PRO A 73 -15.02 9.77 -11.62
C PRO A 73 -15.10 10.53 -10.30
N ALA A 74 -15.24 11.86 -10.38
CA ALA A 74 -15.40 12.70 -9.21
C ALA A 74 -16.62 12.25 -8.37
N GLY A 75 -16.48 12.24 -7.04
CA GLY A 75 -17.52 11.78 -6.12
C GLY A 75 -17.59 10.26 -5.92
N SER A 76 -16.80 9.47 -6.66
CA SER A 76 -16.72 8.03 -6.45
C SER A 76 -15.78 7.66 -5.30
N VAL A 77 -16.11 6.56 -4.61
CA VAL A 77 -15.27 5.97 -3.56
C VAL A 77 -14.16 5.12 -4.22
N PRO A 78 -12.93 5.12 -3.69
CA PRO A 78 -11.87 4.25 -4.19
C PRO A 78 -12.30 2.79 -4.08
N PRO A 79 -12.20 1.98 -5.15
CA PRO A 79 -12.55 0.58 -5.08
C PRO A 79 -11.57 -0.18 -4.18
N PRO A 80 -12.03 -1.21 -3.45
CA PRO A 80 -11.16 -2.08 -2.66
C PRO A 80 -10.13 -2.78 -3.55
N GLU A 81 -9.02 -3.21 -2.95
CA GLU A 81 -7.97 -3.98 -3.62
C GLU A 81 -8.56 -5.26 -4.23
N SER A 82 -8.25 -5.52 -5.51
CA SER A 82 -8.60 -6.80 -6.15
C SER A 82 -7.51 -7.84 -5.93
N CYS A 83 -7.82 -9.11 -6.24
CA CYS A 83 -6.83 -10.19 -6.26
C CYS A 83 -5.67 -9.85 -7.21
N GLU A 84 -6.00 -9.32 -8.39
CA GLU A 84 -5.08 -8.90 -9.44
C GLU A 84 -4.16 -7.76 -8.97
N ASP A 85 -4.71 -6.78 -8.23
CA ASP A 85 -3.90 -5.73 -7.61
C ASP A 85 -2.83 -6.36 -6.70
N VAL A 86 -3.19 -7.31 -5.83
CA VAL A 86 -2.22 -7.96 -4.94
C VAL A 86 -1.19 -8.78 -5.73
N LEU A 87 -1.63 -9.54 -6.73
CA LEU A 87 -0.78 -10.42 -7.53
C LEU A 87 0.31 -9.64 -8.29
N CYS A 88 -0.07 -8.54 -8.95
CA CYS A 88 0.85 -7.79 -9.80
C CYS A 88 1.99 -7.14 -9.00
N THR A 89 1.75 -6.74 -7.74
CA THR A 89 2.79 -6.11 -6.90
C THR A 89 3.86 -7.08 -6.41
N ARG A 90 3.63 -8.40 -6.51
CA ARG A 90 4.49 -9.46 -5.98
C ARG A 90 4.80 -9.32 -4.47
N LEU A 91 4.02 -8.53 -3.71
CA LEU A 91 4.29 -8.26 -2.29
C LEU A 91 4.36 -9.55 -1.47
N LEU A 92 3.45 -10.49 -1.74
CA LEU A 92 3.39 -11.77 -1.04
C LEU A 92 4.67 -12.60 -1.20
N LYS A 93 5.46 -12.40 -2.27
CA LYS A 93 6.78 -13.05 -2.44
C LYS A 93 7.78 -12.60 -1.38
N ARG A 94 7.58 -11.44 -0.75
CA ARG A 94 8.44 -10.90 0.32
C ARG A 94 8.07 -11.42 1.71
N ILE A 95 7.01 -12.22 1.81
CA ILE A 95 6.51 -12.86 3.03
C ILE A 95 6.73 -14.38 2.94
N ARG A 96 7.21 -14.99 4.03
CA ARG A 96 7.39 -16.46 4.11
C ARG A 96 6.07 -17.21 3.88
N SER A 97 6.14 -18.33 3.17
CA SER A 97 4.96 -19.12 2.77
C SER A 97 4.13 -19.59 3.97
N GLN A 98 4.76 -19.96 5.09
CA GLN A 98 4.06 -20.45 6.30
C GLN A 98 3.74 -19.34 7.32
N ALA A 99 3.76 -18.06 6.91
CA ALA A 99 3.38 -16.97 7.81
C ALA A 99 1.86 -16.93 8.05
N THR A 100 1.46 -16.43 9.21
CA THR A 100 0.08 -16.01 9.47
C THR A 100 -0.08 -14.56 9.04
N CYS A 101 -0.97 -14.33 8.09
CA CYS A 101 -1.31 -13.01 7.56
C CYS A 101 -2.61 -12.50 8.19
N TYR A 102 -2.60 -11.26 8.66
CA TYR A 102 -3.77 -10.56 9.18
C TYR A 102 -4.16 -9.49 8.16
N ALA A 103 -5.37 -9.58 7.63
CA ALA A 103 -5.89 -8.67 6.60
C ALA A 103 -7.23 -8.08 7.06
N ASP A 104 -7.47 -6.82 6.72
CA ASP A 104 -8.73 -6.14 7.02
C ASP A 104 -9.82 -6.53 6.00
N GLY A 105 -10.57 -7.58 6.30
CA GLY A 105 -11.79 -8.00 5.60
C GLY A 105 -11.65 -8.40 4.12
N ALA A 106 -10.55 -8.03 3.47
CA ALA A 106 -10.33 -8.16 2.04
C ALA A 106 -9.87 -9.59 1.70
N MET A 107 -10.80 -10.38 1.16
CA MET A 107 -10.55 -11.73 0.65
C MET A 107 -9.59 -11.76 -0.56
N ALA A 108 -9.24 -10.59 -1.13
CA ALA A 108 -8.29 -10.48 -2.22
C ALA A 108 -6.89 -11.02 -1.84
N TRP A 109 -6.44 -10.79 -0.61
CA TRP A 109 -5.12 -11.22 -0.14
C TRP A 109 -4.98 -12.74 -0.06
N ASP A 110 -6.00 -13.40 0.49
CA ASP A 110 -6.05 -14.86 0.62
C ASP A 110 -6.10 -15.53 -0.76
N ARG A 111 -7.02 -15.07 -1.62
CA ARG A 111 -7.11 -15.54 -3.02
C ARG A 111 -5.79 -15.36 -3.78
N ALA A 112 -5.11 -14.22 -3.61
CA ALA A 112 -3.82 -13.98 -4.26
C ALA A 112 -2.72 -14.91 -3.73
N ALA A 113 -2.71 -15.23 -2.43
CA ALA A 113 -1.75 -16.18 -1.87
C ALA A 113 -1.96 -17.59 -2.42
N VAL A 114 -3.21 -18.06 -2.50
CA VAL A 114 -3.57 -19.35 -3.09
C VAL A 114 -3.12 -19.42 -4.55
N ARG A 115 -3.40 -18.39 -5.37
CA ARG A 115 -2.97 -18.33 -6.77
C ARG A 115 -1.44 -18.27 -6.95
N GLN A 116 -0.69 -17.84 -5.93
CA GLN A 116 0.78 -17.89 -5.91
C GLN A 116 1.34 -19.18 -5.29
N GLY A 117 0.51 -20.17 -4.98
CA GLY A 117 0.93 -21.44 -4.37
C GLY A 117 1.48 -21.29 -2.95
N LYS A 118 1.09 -20.24 -2.21
CA LYS A 118 1.57 -20.00 -0.85
C LYS A 118 0.67 -20.67 0.18
N ARG A 119 1.28 -21.25 1.22
CA ARG A 119 0.58 -21.95 2.32
C ARG A 119 0.39 -21.03 3.53
N MET A 120 -0.01 -19.79 3.27
CA MET A 120 -0.20 -18.77 4.31
C MET A 120 -1.52 -19.01 5.04
N ALA A 121 -1.53 -18.80 6.35
CA ALA A 121 -2.79 -18.80 7.10
C ALA A 121 -3.34 -17.38 7.16
N PHE A 122 -4.57 -17.16 6.70
CA PHE A 122 -5.20 -15.84 6.76
C PHE A 122 -6.14 -15.72 7.96
N VAL A 123 -5.98 -14.62 8.69
CA VAL A 123 -6.90 -14.19 9.75
C VAL A 123 -7.54 -12.90 9.29
N HIS A 124 -8.76 -13.02 8.76
CA HIS A 124 -9.57 -11.86 8.39
C HIS A 124 -10.16 -11.23 9.63
N VAL A 125 -9.85 -9.95 9.83
CA VAL A 125 -10.49 -9.10 10.83
C VAL A 125 -11.51 -8.26 10.09
N LYS A 126 -12.74 -8.18 10.58
CA LYS A 126 -13.77 -7.30 9.98
C LYS A 126 -13.87 -6.06 10.86
N HIS A 127 -13.58 -4.88 10.31
CA HIS A 127 -13.88 -3.59 10.96
C HIS A 127 -15.37 -3.22 10.96
N ASN A 128 -16.26 -4.19 10.81
CA ASN A 128 -17.69 -3.93 10.87
C ASN A 128 -18.09 -3.73 12.34
N LYS A 129 -18.75 -2.60 12.66
CA LYS A 129 -19.12 -2.16 14.02
C LYS A 129 -17.97 -1.68 14.93
N SER A 130 -16.90 -1.08 14.39
CA SER A 130 -15.78 -0.54 15.20
C SER A 130 -15.01 -1.61 16.02
N ILE A 131 -15.11 -2.88 15.63
CA ILE A 131 -14.36 -3.96 16.26
C ILE A 131 -12.99 -4.05 15.58
N PHE A 132 -12.02 -3.28 16.10
CA PHE A 132 -10.66 -3.22 15.57
C PHE A 132 -9.86 -4.49 15.88
N THR A 133 -10.19 -5.19 16.96
CA THR A 133 -9.48 -6.39 17.41
C THR A 133 -10.43 -7.57 17.59
N ARG A 134 -9.97 -8.77 17.24
CA ARG A 134 -10.62 -10.04 17.60
C ARG A 134 -9.69 -10.89 18.44
N ALA A 135 -10.15 -11.40 19.58
CA ALA A 135 -9.40 -12.42 20.30
C ALA A 135 -9.25 -13.67 19.41
N LEU A 136 -8.03 -14.19 19.29
CA LEU A 136 -7.75 -15.45 18.62
C LEU A 136 -8.23 -16.60 19.50
N ARG A 137 -9.05 -17.50 18.96
CA ARG A 137 -9.54 -18.70 19.65
C ARG A 137 -8.41 -19.58 20.20
N ARG A 138 -7.22 -19.53 19.59
CA ARG A 138 -6.00 -20.19 20.05
C ARG A 138 -4.84 -19.22 19.97
N LYS A 139 -4.01 -19.17 21.01
CA LYS A 139 -2.80 -18.33 21.04
C LYS A 139 -1.82 -18.84 19.98
N PRO A 140 -1.37 -17.99 19.03
CA PRO A 140 -0.61 -18.48 17.89
C PRO A 140 0.74 -19.09 18.30
N ARG A 141 1.46 -18.49 19.27
CA ARG A 141 2.70 -19.01 19.92
C ARG A 141 2.96 -18.33 21.29
N LYS A 142 3.87 -18.87 22.12
CA LYS A 142 4.38 -18.20 23.35
C LYS A 142 5.03 -16.85 22.97
N GLY A 143 4.60 -15.76 23.61
CA GLY A 143 5.04 -14.38 23.30
C GLY A 143 4.30 -13.68 22.15
N ALA A 144 3.43 -14.36 21.40
CA ALA A 144 2.61 -13.73 20.37
C ALA A 144 1.31 -13.15 20.95
N SER A 145 0.85 -12.01 20.42
CA SER A 145 -0.42 -11.40 20.79
C SER A 145 -1.58 -12.35 20.52
N SER A 146 -2.49 -12.50 21.50
CA SER A 146 -3.77 -13.20 21.35
C SER A 146 -4.83 -12.35 20.65
N LEU A 147 -4.51 -11.10 20.27
CA LEU A 147 -5.40 -10.22 19.53
C LEU A 147 -5.02 -10.22 18.04
N ALA A 148 -6.02 -10.45 17.19
CA ALA A 148 -5.97 -10.25 15.75
C ALA A 148 -6.50 -8.86 15.41
N GLY A 149 -5.72 -8.05 14.70
CA GLY A 149 -6.11 -6.73 14.19
C GLY A 149 -5.09 -6.21 13.18
N THR A 150 -5.38 -5.08 12.53
CA THR A 150 -4.45 -4.39 11.62
C THR A 150 -3.87 -3.13 12.25
N GLN A 151 -3.94 -2.99 13.59
CA GLN A 151 -3.56 -1.76 14.27
C GLN A 151 -2.11 -1.33 14.00
N GLN A 152 -1.20 -2.30 13.82
CA GLN A 152 0.21 -1.96 13.60
C GLN A 152 0.37 -1.36 12.21
N ILE A 153 -0.18 -2.00 11.18
CA ILE A 153 -0.08 -1.49 9.81
C ILE A 153 -0.86 -0.17 9.64
N ASP A 154 -2.01 -0.01 10.30
CA ASP A 154 -2.79 1.24 10.29
C ASP A 154 -1.98 2.41 10.85
N ARG A 155 -1.33 2.24 12.01
CA ARG A 155 -0.44 3.25 12.59
C ARG A 155 0.75 3.55 11.68
N VAL A 156 1.32 2.50 11.10
CA VAL A 156 2.44 2.65 10.15
C VAL A 156 2.00 3.47 8.94
N TRP A 157 0.79 3.27 8.42
CA TRP A 157 0.25 4.10 7.36
C TRP A 157 0.10 5.57 7.73
N MET A 158 -0.31 5.89 8.96
CA MET A 158 -0.34 7.28 9.43
C MET A 158 1.05 7.92 9.33
N HIS A 159 2.09 7.23 9.79
CA HIS A 159 3.47 7.73 9.73
C HIS A 159 4.00 7.84 8.29
N VAL A 160 3.67 6.88 7.42
CA VAL A 160 3.99 6.96 5.98
C VAL A 160 3.36 8.20 5.37
N LYS A 161 2.06 8.45 5.61
CA LYS A 161 1.35 9.61 5.06
C LYS A 161 1.90 10.93 5.58
N ALA A 162 2.33 10.97 6.84
CA ALA A 162 2.97 12.14 7.46
C ALA A 162 4.38 12.41 6.90
N SER A 163 5.10 11.37 6.47
CA SER A 163 6.44 11.51 5.87
C SER A 163 6.41 12.13 4.46
N ILE A 164 5.24 12.14 3.81
CA ILE A 164 5.04 12.77 2.50
C ILE A 164 4.69 14.25 2.72
N PRO A 165 5.50 15.20 2.22
CA PRO A 165 5.23 16.63 2.35
C PRO A 165 3.78 17.01 1.99
N LYS A 166 3.16 17.85 2.83
CA LYS A 166 1.80 18.33 2.60
C LYS A 166 1.72 19.07 1.26
N GLY A 167 2.63 20.00 0.96
CA GLY A 167 2.65 20.78 -0.29
C GLY A 167 2.78 19.98 -1.60
N MET A 168 2.90 18.66 -1.54
CA MET A 168 2.85 17.75 -2.69
C MET A 168 1.40 17.47 -3.15
N HIS A 169 0.57 18.52 -3.13
CA HIS A 169 -0.80 18.48 -3.63
C HIS A 169 -0.85 18.95 -5.09
N ASN A 170 -1.92 18.56 -5.75
CA ASN A 170 -2.22 18.95 -7.12
C ASN A 170 -2.72 20.40 -7.28
N LYS A 171 -2.64 21.29 -6.30
CA LYS A 171 -3.19 22.65 -6.45
C LYS A 171 -2.10 23.68 -6.18
N LYS A 172 -1.78 24.49 -7.18
CA LYS A 172 -0.92 25.67 -7.03
C LYS A 172 -1.68 26.77 -6.28
N SER A 173 -0.94 27.75 -5.79
CA SER A 173 -1.49 28.99 -5.20
C SER A 173 -2.35 29.80 -6.17
N ASP A 174 -2.11 29.66 -7.49
CA ASP A 174 -2.88 30.28 -8.57
C ASP A 174 -4.19 29.52 -8.93
N GLY A 175 -4.52 28.45 -8.21
CA GLY A 175 -5.71 27.64 -8.47
C GLY A 175 -5.54 26.59 -9.58
N CYS A 176 -4.45 26.63 -10.35
CA CYS A 176 -4.18 25.63 -11.39
C CYS A 176 -3.74 24.29 -10.78
N HIS A 177 -4.05 23.20 -11.48
CA HIS A 177 -3.67 21.88 -11.02
C HIS A 177 -2.23 21.51 -11.43
N ARG A 178 -1.39 21.10 -10.47
CA ARG A 178 -0.12 20.39 -10.76
C ARG A 178 -0.39 18.90 -10.74
N GLU A 179 0.22 18.11 -11.61
CA GLU A 179 0.23 16.65 -11.44
C GLU A 179 1.25 16.30 -10.34
N ALA A 180 0.84 15.60 -9.28
CA ALA A 180 1.79 15.10 -8.29
C ALA A 180 2.68 14.04 -8.95
N ASN A 181 3.98 14.20 -8.78
CA ASN A 181 4.96 13.26 -9.29
C ASN A 181 4.94 11.98 -8.42
N ALA A 182 4.30 10.92 -8.93
CA ALA A 182 4.20 9.63 -8.25
C ALA A 182 5.57 9.09 -7.83
N ASP A 183 6.62 9.28 -8.63
CA ASP A 183 7.98 8.85 -8.31
C ASP A 183 8.55 9.59 -7.11
N ARG A 184 8.29 10.90 -6.99
CA ARG A 184 8.71 11.66 -5.80
C ARG A 184 8.05 11.12 -4.54
N ILE A 185 6.75 10.82 -4.57
CA ILE A 185 6.05 10.21 -3.43
C ILE A 185 6.71 8.88 -3.05
N TRP A 186 7.07 8.04 -4.03
CA TRP A 186 7.76 6.79 -3.77
C TRP A 186 9.16 6.97 -3.16
N LYS A 187 9.88 8.04 -3.51
CA LYS A 187 11.16 8.38 -2.85
C LYS A 187 10.96 8.60 -1.34
N TYR A 188 9.94 9.36 -0.94
CA TYR A 188 9.64 9.56 0.50
C TYR A 188 9.26 8.26 1.21
N ILE A 189 8.45 7.41 0.57
CA ILE A 189 8.06 6.11 1.14
C ILE A 189 9.27 5.20 1.31
N ARG A 190 10.19 5.16 0.33
CA ARG A 190 11.42 4.37 0.42
C ARG A 190 12.34 4.89 1.53
N GLN A 191 12.49 6.20 1.66
CA GLN A 191 13.24 6.81 2.76
C GLN A 191 12.62 6.47 4.13
N PHE A 192 11.30 6.57 4.26
CA PHE A 192 10.60 6.17 5.48
C PHE A 192 10.83 4.69 5.80
N GLN A 193 10.64 3.81 4.83
CA GLN A 193 10.83 2.36 5.00
C GLN A 193 12.26 2.05 5.44
N PHE A 194 13.26 2.70 4.84
CA PHE A 194 14.66 2.56 5.23
C PHE A 194 14.89 2.98 6.68
N ARG A 195 14.52 4.21 7.06
CA ARG A 195 14.69 4.70 8.44
C ARG A 195 14.00 3.82 9.48
N ARG A 196 12.82 3.28 9.15
CA ARG A 196 12.08 2.38 10.04
C ARG A 196 12.79 1.03 10.19
N MET A 197 13.36 0.49 9.12
CA MET A 197 13.99 -0.84 9.16
C MET A 197 15.38 -0.85 9.82
N HIS A 198 15.97 0.31 10.08
CA HIS A 198 17.33 0.46 10.60
C HIS A 198 17.34 1.34 11.84
N THR A 199 17.74 0.76 12.97
CA THR A 199 17.92 1.51 14.23
C THR A 199 19.06 2.52 14.12
N ASP A 200 20.17 2.11 13.50
CA ASP A 200 21.29 2.98 13.15
C ASP A 200 21.28 3.20 11.63
N VAL A 201 20.71 4.34 11.24
CA VAL A 201 20.53 4.73 9.84
C VAL A 201 21.86 5.03 9.17
N PHE A 202 22.84 5.60 9.89
CA PHE A 202 24.12 6.00 9.33
C PHE A 202 25.00 4.77 9.03
N THR A 203 25.06 3.82 9.96
CA THR A 203 25.76 2.56 9.71
C THR A 203 25.14 1.78 8.57
N ALA A 204 23.80 1.75 8.47
CA ALA A 204 23.11 1.10 7.37
C ALA A 204 23.38 1.78 6.03
N LEU A 205 23.41 3.12 6.00
CA LEU A 205 23.71 3.90 4.80
C LEU A 205 25.16 3.70 4.36
N SER A 206 26.12 3.73 5.28
CA SER A 206 27.53 3.48 4.99
C SER A 206 27.74 2.13 4.32
N LYS A 207 27.09 1.06 4.82
CA LYS A 207 27.16 -0.27 4.21
C LYS A 207 26.59 -0.29 2.78
N LEU A 208 25.50 0.44 2.54
CA LEU A 208 24.92 0.55 1.19
C LEU A 208 25.84 1.29 0.22
N CYS A 209 26.44 2.40 0.64
CA CYS A 209 27.40 3.14 -0.17
C CYS A 209 28.64 2.29 -0.52
N GLN A 210 29.18 1.56 0.46
CA GLN A 210 30.28 0.63 0.24
C GLN A 210 29.91 -0.48 -0.74
N ALA A 211 28.69 -1.02 -0.67
CA ALA A 211 28.22 -2.03 -1.61
C ALA A 211 28.06 -1.46 -3.02
N ALA A 212 27.50 -0.26 -3.17
CA ALA A 212 27.34 0.40 -4.46
C ALA A 212 28.70 0.63 -5.15
N ASN A 213 29.69 1.11 -4.39
CA ASN A 213 31.04 1.35 -4.91
C ASN A 213 31.79 0.08 -5.32
N ARG A 214 31.40 -1.10 -4.82
CA ARG A 214 31.97 -2.39 -5.23
C ARG A 214 31.33 -2.97 -6.49
N CYS A 215 30.19 -2.45 -6.89
CA CYS A 215 29.46 -2.85 -8.11
C CYS A 215 29.57 -1.80 -9.23
N SER A 216 30.36 -0.75 -8.99
CA SER A 216 30.74 0.29 -9.96
C SER A 216 32.09 -0.09 -10.57
#